data_AF-A0A498FD94-F1
#
_entry.id   AF-A0A498FD94-F1
#
_cell.length_a   1.000
_cell.length_b   1.000
_cell.length_c   1.000
_cell.angle_alpha   90.00
_cell.angle_beta   90.00
_cell.angle_gamma   90.00
#
_symmetry.space_group_name_H-M   'P 1'
#
loop_
_entity.id
_entity.type
_entity.pdbx_description
1 polymer ?
#
loop_
_entity_poly.entity_id
_entity_poly.type
_entity_poly.pdbx_seq_one_letter_code
_entity_poly.pdbx_strand_id
1 'polypeptide(L)'
;MVAHLYENPEWGFSPKDLDEDLGIPRGTATTTLARLYDEEYVGKTEDGYYHALPERDDLHRYVANLDQVNRLFAHHRDTDEPGPEAMTQAEKPDDADLEAELDDLEADLRHE
;
A
#
# COMPACT_ATOMS: atom_id res chain seq x y z
N MET A 1 -4.04 0.52 11.32
CA MET A 1 -4.94 0.89 12.43
C MET A 1 -6.06 1.80 11.94
N VAL A 2 -5.82 3.07 11.57
CA VAL A 2 -6.90 3.95 11.08
C VAL A 2 -7.67 3.33 9.91
N ALA A 3 -6.97 2.84 8.88
CA ALA A 3 -7.62 2.14 7.76
C ALA A 3 -8.55 1.01 8.23
N HIS A 4 -8.04 0.08 9.05
CA HIS A 4 -8.83 -1.03 9.62
C HIS A 4 -10.11 -0.58 10.33
N LEU A 5 -10.04 0.47 11.15
CA LEU A 5 -11.22 1.01 11.85
C LEU A 5 -12.24 1.62 10.88
N TYR A 6 -11.76 2.34 9.87
CA TYR A 6 -12.62 3.03 8.89
C TYR A 6 -13.12 2.11 7.76
N GLU A 7 -12.47 0.98 7.52
CA GLU A 7 -12.98 -0.12 6.67
C GLU A 7 -14.13 -0.88 7.37
N ASN A 8 -14.20 -0.82 8.70
CA ASN A 8 -15.19 -1.51 9.52
C ASN A 8 -15.93 -0.52 10.46
N PRO A 9 -16.63 0.49 9.91
CA PRO A 9 -17.12 1.62 10.69
C PRO A 9 -18.21 1.26 11.71
N GLU A 10 -18.92 0.14 11.54
CA GLU A 10 -19.90 -0.34 12.52
C GLU A 10 -19.30 -1.13 13.70
N TRP A 11 -17.96 -1.26 13.78
CA TRP A 11 -17.27 -2.05 14.78
C TRP A 11 -16.38 -1.20 15.70
N GLY A 12 -16.26 -1.63 16.95
CA GLY A 12 -15.29 -1.10 17.92
C GLY A 12 -14.19 -2.11 18.19
N PHE A 13 -12.95 -1.64 18.35
CA PHE A 13 -11.77 -2.47 18.52
C PHE A 13 -10.99 -2.12 19.79
N SER A 14 -10.60 -3.13 20.54
CA SER A 14 -9.64 -3.02 21.63
C SER A 14 -8.20 -3.17 21.11
N PRO A 15 -7.18 -2.80 21.91
CA PRO A 15 -5.79 -3.08 21.56
C PRO A 15 -5.46 -4.57 21.37
N LYS A 16 -6.28 -5.48 21.94
CA LYS A 16 -6.13 -6.93 21.75
C LYS A 16 -6.62 -7.33 20.36
N ASP A 17 -7.75 -6.78 19.92
CA ASP A 17 -8.33 -7.10 18.62
C ASP A 17 -7.39 -6.66 17.49
N LEU A 18 -6.71 -5.51 17.65
CA LEU A 18 -5.70 -5.06 16.68
C LEU A 18 -4.41 -5.89 16.66
N ASP A 19 -4.07 -6.57 17.75
CA ASP A 19 -2.98 -7.54 17.78
C ASP A 19 -3.36 -8.78 16.99
N GLU A 20 -4.60 -9.24 17.15
CA GLU A 20 -5.13 -10.42 16.45
C GLU A 20 -5.35 -10.15 14.95
N ASP A 21 -5.93 -9.00 14.59
CA ASP A 21 -6.28 -8.66 13.20
C ASP A 21 -5.08 -8.18 12.38
N LEU A 22 -4.18 -7.40 12.99
CA LEU A 22 -3.11 -6.69 12.27
C LEU A 22 -1.71 -7.15 12.69
N GLY A 23 -1.58 -8.04 13.69
CA GLY A 23 -0.27 -8.44 14.23
C GLY A 23 0.47 -7.32 14.94
N ILE A 24 -0.24 -6.26 15.37
CA ILE A 24 0.37 -5.09 16.02
C ILE A 24 0.47 -5.36 17.52
N PRO A 25 1.68 -5.36 18.11
CA PRO A 25 1.84 -5.66 19.52
C PRO A 25 0.95 -4.79 20.40
N ARG A 26 0.26 -5.41 21.37
CA ARG A 26 -0.73 -4.75 22.23
C ARG A 26 -0.27 -3.42 22.85
N GLY A 27 0.99 -3.32 23.28
CA GLY A 27 1.55 -2.07 23.84
C GLY A 27 1.61 -0.94 22.82
N THR A 28 2.00 -1.26 21.58
CA THR A 28 2.00 -0.33 20.44
C THR A 28 0.58 0.07 20.09
N ALA A 29 -0.35 -0.89 19.94
CA ALA A 29 -1.75 -0.63 19.65
C ALA A 29 -2.38 0.29 20.71
N THR A 30 -2.12 0.03 22.00
CA THR A 30 -2.61 0.86 23.12
C THR A 30 -2.14 2.30 22.99
N THR A 31 -0.84 2.52 22.79
CA THR A 31 -0.26 3.86 22.72
C THR A 31 -0.73 4.62 21.47
N THR A 32 -0.80 3.95 20.33
CA THR A 32 -1.25 4.58 19.08
C THR A 32 -2.74 4.91 19.11
N LEU A 33 -3.60 4.00 19.61
CA LEU A 33 -5.03 4.27 19.74
C LEU A 33 -5.31 5.43 20.71
N ALA A 34 -4.58 5.52 21.82
CA ALA A 34 -4.70 6.66 22.73
C ALA A 34 -4.40 7.99 22.02
N ARG A 35 -3.28 8.07 21.29
CA ARG A 35 -2.92 9.28 20.51
C ARG A 35 -3.93 9.61 19.43
N LEU A 36 -4.41 8.62 18.68
CA LEU A 36 -5.42 8.82 17.64
C LEU A 36 -6.75 9.34 18.21
N TYR A 37 -7.10 8.92 19.42
CA TYR A 37 -8.26 9.43 20.14
C TYR A 37 -8.05 10.86 20.62
N ASP A 38 -6.89 11.14 21.24
CA ASP A 38 -6.55 12.48 21.72
C ASP A 38 -6.49 13.52 20.58
N GLU A 39 -6.12 13.07 19.37
CA GLU A 39 -6.08 13.88 18.15
C GLU A 39 -7.39 13.81 17.32
N GLU A 40 -8.47 13.26 17.87
CA GLU A 40 -9.82 13.25 17.27
C GLU A 40 -9.89 12.56 15.89
N TYR A 41 -9.03 11.56 15.63
CA TYR A 41 -9.11 10.71 14.44
C TYR A 41 -10.02 9.50 14.64
N VAL A 42 -10.24 9.07 15.88
CA VAL A 42 -11.09 7.91 16.24
C VAL A 42 -11.92 8.22 17.48
N GLY A 43 -13.09 7.58 17.58
CA GLY A 43 -13.90 7.61 18.79
C GLY A 43 -13.48 6.53 19.77
N LYS A 44 -13.94 6.66 21.02
CA LYS A 44 -13.77 5.64 22.06
C LYS A 44 -15.07 5.48 22.84
N THR A 45 -15.57 4.25 22.93
CA THR A 45 -16.74 3.93 23.73
C THR A 45 -16.42 3.95 25.22
N GLU A 46 -17.46 4.03 26.07
CA GLU A 46 -17.30 3.97 27.53
C GLU A 46 -16.60 2.66 27.98
N ASP A 47 -16.87 1.55 27.29
CA ASP A 47 -16.26 0.24 27.52
C ASP A 47 -14.83 0.12 26.96
N GLY A 48 -14.31 1.19 26.35
CA GLY A 48 -12.91 1.31 25.96
C GLY A 48 -12.55 0.81 24.56
N TYR A 49 -13.54 0.55 23.71
CA TYR A 49 -13.33 0.18 22.31
C TYR A 49 -13.19 1.41 21.43
N TYR A 50 -12.28 1.36 20.46
CA TYR A 50 -11.99 2.44 19.53
C TYR A 50 -12.72 2.20 18.21
N HIS A 51 -13.34 3.23 17.65
CA HIS A 51 -14.17 3.10 16.44
C HIS A 51 -13.93 4.28 15.48
N ALA A 52 -14.33 4.12 14.22
CA ALA A 52 -14.31 5.20 13.25
C ALA A 52 -15.30 6.32 13.63
N LEU A 53 -14.97 7.57 13.31
CA LEU A 53 -15.87 8.70 13.48
C LEU A 53 -16.69 8.89 12.19
N PRO A 54 -18.03 8.86 12.25
CA PRO A 54 -18.87 8.99 11.06
C PRO A 54 -18.79 10.39 10.44
N GLU A 55 -18.38 11.42 11.19
CA GLU A 55 -18.26 12.79 10.70
C GLU A 55 -16.95 13.05 9.93
N ARG A 56 -16.00 12.11 9.96
CA ARG A 56 -14.67 12.25 9.32
C ARG A 56 -14.68 11.75 7.88
N ASP A 57 -15.45 12.42 7.02
CA ASP A 57 -15.55 12.14 5.59
C ASP A 57 -14.19 12.11 4.87
N ASP A 58 -13.21 12.88 5.36
CA ASP A 58 -11.85 12.91 4.87
C ASP A 58 -11.13 11.55 5.05
N LEU A 59 -11.32 10.90 6.19
CA LEU A 59 -10.73 9.60 6.49
C LEU A 59 -11.47 8.48 5.77
N HIS A 60 -12.79 8.53 5.70
CA HIS A 60 -13.58 7.60 4.87
C HIS A 60 -13.13 7.64 3.40
N ARG A 61 -12.95 8.85 2.85
CA ARG A 61 -12.45 9.03 1.49
C ARG A 61 -11.02 8.52 1.32
N TYR A 62 -10.13 8.81 2.27
CA TYR A 62 -8.76 8.32 2.24
C TYR A 62 -8.70 6.79 2.16
N VAL A 63 -9.46 6.10 3.01
CA VAL A 63 -9.52 4.64 3.06
C VAL A 63 -10.15 4.05 1.79
N ALA A 64 -11.24 4.64 1.29
CA ALA A 64 -11.84 4.21 0.04
C ALA A 64 -10.87 4.34 -1.16
N ASN A 65 -10.06 5.39 -1.19
CA ASN A 65 -9.03 5.57 -2.22
C ASN A 65 -7.89 4.56 -2.05
N LEU A 66 -7.50 4.26 -0.81
CA LEU A 66 -6.48 3.24 -0.52
C LEU A 66 -6.93 1.85 -0.99
N ASP A 67 -8.17 1.45 -0.72
CA ASP A 67 -8.77 0.21 -1.23
C ASP A 67 -8.79 0.17 -2.77
N GLN A 68 -9.20 1.26 -3.43
CA GLN A 68 -9.17 1.33 -4.90
C GLN A 68 -7.76 1.13 -5.47
N VAL A 69 -6.75 1.79 -4.89
CA VAL A 69 -5.35 1.63 -5.29
C VAL A 69 -4.89 0.20 -5.04
N ASN A 70 -5.18 -0.37 -3.88
CA ASN A 70 -4.83 -1.75 -3.56
C ASN A 70 -5.45 -2.74 -4.57
N ARG A 71 -6.72 -2.55 -4.96
CA ARG A 71 -7.38 -3.41 -5.96
C ARG A 71 -6.74 -3.26 -7.35
N LEU A 72 -6.41 -2.04 -7.75
CA LEU A 72 -5.75 -1.79 -9.03
C LEU A 72 -4.43 -2.58 -9.13
N PHE A 73 -3.63 -2.59 -8.06
CA PHE A 73 -2.33 -3.27 -8.05
C PHE A 73 -2.40 -4.74 -7.61
N ALA A 74 -3.46 -5.19 -6.93
CA ALA A 74 -3.63 -6.60 -6.56
C ALA A 74 -3.82 -7.48 -7.81
N HIS A 75 -4.56 -7.01 -8.81
CA HIS A 75 -4.75 -7.74 -10.08
C HIS A 75 -3.45 -7.95 -10.86
N HIS A 76 -2.44 -7.11 -10.66
CA HIS A 76 -1.12 -7.27 -11.29
C HIS A 76 -0.21 -8.26 -10.54
N ARG A 77 -0.46 -8.55 -9.26
CA ARG A 77 0.32 -9.58 -8.53
C ARG A 77 -0.09 -11.00 -8.91
N ASP A 78 -1.36 -11.22 -9.25
CA ASP A 78 -1.86 -12.53 -9.66
C ASP A 78 -1.56 -12.86 -11.14
N THR A 79 -1.17 -11.87 -11.94
CA THR A 79 -0.94 -12.04 -13.40
C THR A 79 0.54 -12.00 -13.79
N ASP A 80 1.42 -11.42 -12.97
CA ASP A 80 2.84 -11.21 -13.30
C ASP A 80 3.81 -11.60 -12.16
N GLU A 81 3.61 -12.74 -11.52
CA GLU A 81 4.80 -13.49 -11.04
C GLU A 81 5.22 -14.43 -12.18
N PRO A 82 6.15 -14.03 -13.07
CA PRO A 82 6.88 -15.03 -13.80
C PRO A 82 7.51 -15.93 -12.73
N GLY A 83 7.09 -17.21 -12.70
CA GLY A 83 7.84 -18.23 -11.96
C GLY A 83 9.32 -18.13 -12.36
N PRO A 84 10.27 -18.67 -11.57
CA PRO A 84 11.71 -18.51 -11.80
C PRO A 84 12.21 -18.95 -13.19
N GLU A 85 11.34 -19.53 -14.02
CA GLU A 85 11.55 -19.97 -15.38
C GLU A 85 11.23 -18.91 -16.46
N ALA A 86 10.51 -17.84 -16.13
CA ALA A 86 10.06 -16.81 -17.08
C ALA A 86 10.89 -15.51 -17.05
N MET A 87 12.05 -15.52 -16.39
CA MET A 87 13.15 -14.66 -16.80
C MET A 87 13.90 -15.40 -17.90
N THR A 88 13.39 -15.37 -19.14
CA THR A 88 14.27 -15.66 -20.28
C THR A 88 15.43 -14.69 -20.14
N GLN A 89 16.61 -15.23 -19.84
CA GLN A 89 17.86 -14.49 -19.87
C GLN A 89 17.82 -13.66 -21.15
N ALA A 90 17.69 -12.33 -21.01
CA ALA A 90 17.80 -11.45 -22.15
C ALA A 90 19.12 -11.84 -22.80
N GLU A 91 19.03 -12.31 -24.05
CA GLU A 91 20.21 -12.66 -24.83
C GLU A 91 21.05 -11.38 -24.79
N LYS A 92 22.24 -11.47 -24.18
CA LYS A 92 23.11 -10.29 -24.10
C LYS A 92 23.31 -9.85 -25.54
N PRO A 93 22.91 -8.63 -25.92
CA PRO A 93 23.16 -8.16 -27.27
C PRO A 93 24.66 -8.27 -27.50
N ASP A 94 25.03 -8.72 -28.70
CA ASP A 94 26.45 -8.79 -29.01
C ASP A 94 27.04 -7.37 -29.02
N ASP A 95 28.29 -7.22 -28.58
CA ASP A 95 28.93 -5.92 -28.45
C ASP A 95 29.02 -5.18 -29.81
N ALA A 96 29.06 -5.89 -30.93
CA ALA A 96 29.13 -5.32 -32.27
C ALA A 96 27.78 -4.78 -32.77
N ASP A 97 26.67 -5.44 -32.42
CA ASP A 97 25.31 -4.94 -32.70
C ASP A 97 25.05 -3.64 -31.91
N LEU A 98 25.46 -3.59 -30.64
CA LEU A 98 25.41 -2.38 -29.81
C LEU A 98 26.26 -1.24 -30.40
N GLU A 99 27.47 -1.56 -30.89
CA GLU A 99 28.37 -0.55 -31.46
C GLU A 99 27.83 0.00 -32.79
N ALA A 100 27.19 -0.83 -33.62
CA ALA A 100 26.51 -0.38 -34.82
C ALA A 100 25.31 0.53 -34.53
N GLU A 101 24.50 0.20 -33.51
CA GLU A 101 23.37 1.04 -33.10
C GLU A 101 23.84 2.40 -32.55
N LEU A 102 24.96 2.43 -31.82
CA LEU A 102 25.58 3.67 -31.34
C LEU A 102 26.12 4.54 -32.48
N ASP A 103 26.77 3.95 -33.48
CA ASP A 103 27.28 4.66 -34.64
C ASP A 103 26.15 5.29 -35.47
N ASP A 104 25.05 4.56 -35.68
CA ASP A 104 23.87 5.08 -36.38
C ASP A 104 23.23 6.25 -35.62
N LEU A 105 23.11 6.15 -34.29
CA LEU A 105 22.56 7.21 -33.45
C LEU A 105 23.45 8.45 -33.41
N GLU A 106 24.78 8.26 -33.39
CA GLU A 106 25.74 9.36 -33.49
C GLU A 106 25.70 10.03 -34.87
N ALA A 107 25.45 9.28 -35.94
CA ALA A 107 25.31 9.83 -37.29
C ALA A 107 24.05 10.70 -37.42
N ASP A 108 22.92 10.23 -36.87
CA ASP A 108 21.67 11.01 -36.84
C ASP A 108 21.83 12.31 -36.06
N LEU A 109 22.46 12.27 -34.87
CA LEU A 109 22.74 13.46 -34.04
C LEU A 109 23.69 14.47 -34.71
N ARG A 110 24.54 14.03 -35.65
CA ARG A 110 25.44 14.90 -36.42
C ARG A 110 24.80 15.43 -37.70
N HIS A 111 23.60 14.97 -38.06
CA HIS A 111 22.85 15.41 -39.23
C HIS A 111 21.71 16.39 -38.92
N GLU A 112 21.53 16.80 -37.65
CA GLU A 112 20.74 17.96 -37.22
C GLU A 112 21.56 19.27 -37.10
#